data_AF-A0A2Z4V7K1-F1
#
_entry.id   AF-A0A2Z4V7K1-F1
#
_cell.length_a   1.000
_cell.length_b   1.000
_cell.length_c   1.000
_cell.angle_alpha   90.00
_cell.angle_beta   90.00
_cell.angle_gamma   90.00
#
_symmetry.space_group_name_H-M   'P 1'
#
loop_
_entity.id
_entity.type
_entity.pdbx_description
1 polymer ?
#
loop_
_entity_poly.entity_id
_entity_poly.type
_entity_poly.pdbx_seq_one_letter_code
_entity_poly.pdbx_strand_id
1 'polypeptide(L)'
;MLISDGRGRLRVLVMLALNRSGRQADALAVYLRLAARLTHETGNHAYEQLVSLLLSVRDCHHRLGTPDDFTTYVTDLRAAQKRKRNLMRLMEEHGL
;
A
#
# COMPACT_ATOMS: atom_id res chain seq x y z
N MET A 1 -13.51 -22.67 2.91
CA MET A 1 -13.67 -22.08 1.56
C MET A 1 -12.62 -20.98 1.42
N LEU A 2 -11.44 -21.34 0.92
CA LEU A 2 -10.27 -20.45 0.79
C LEU A 2 -10.48 -19.59 -0.46
N ILE A 3 -10.90 -18.35 -0.30
CA ILE A 3 -10.73 -17.33 -1.34
C ILE A 3 -9.24 -17.03 -1.40
N SER A 4 -8.50 -17.90 -2.08
CA SER A 4 -7.12 -17.67 -2.48
C SER A 4 -7.14 -16.61 -3.57
N ASP A 5 -7.18 -15.34 -3.17
CA ASP A 5 -6.92 -14.24 -4.08
C ASP A 5 -5.49 -14.40 -4.63
N GLY A 6 -5.37 -14.70 -5.92
CA GLY A 6 -4.08 -14.92 -6.61
C GLY A 6 -3.15 -13.70 -6.54
N ARG A 7 -3.66 -12.52 -6.18
CA ARG A 7 -2.91 -11.28 -6.01
C ARG A 7 -2.09 -11.27 -4.71
N GLY A 8 -2.57 -11.85 -3.61
CA GLY A 8 -1.80 -12.03 -2.38
C GLY A 8 -0.53 -12.88 -2.58
N ARG A 9 -0.63 -13.94 -3.39
CA ARG A 9 0.51 -14.80 -3.76
C ARG A 9 1.53 -14.06 -4.62
N LEU A 10 1.07 -13.27 -5.59
CA LEU A 10 1.95 -12.44 -6.42
C LEU A 10 2.72 -11.41 -5.58
N ARG A 11 2.06 -10.84 -4.57
CA ARG A 11 2.65 -9.87 -3.63
C ARG A 11 3.80 -10.48 -2.83
N VAL A 12 3.59 -11.67 -2.27
CA VAL A 12 4.62 -12.40 -1.50
C VAL A 12 5.80 -12.78 -2.39
N LEU A 13 5.53 -13.26 -3.62
CA LEU A 13 6.60 -13.63 -4.55
C LEU A 13 7.44 -12.44 -5.01
N VAL A 14 6.81 -11.31 -5.34
CA VAL A 14 7.49 -10.07 -5.71
C VAL A 14 8.33 -9.56 -4.54
N MET A 15 7.76 -9.52 -3.34
CA MET A 15 8.47 -9.09 -2.14
C MET A 15 9.70 -9.97 -1.83
N LEU A 16 9.56 -11.29 -1.91
CA LEU A 16 10.67 -12.22 -1.70
C LEU A 16 11.74 -12.09 -2.79
N ALA A 17 11.35 -11.88 -4.04
CA ALA A 17 12.29 -11.66 -5.14
C ALA A 17 13.10 -10.37 -4.94
N LEU A 18 12.44 -9.26 -4.60
CA LEU A 18 13.09 -7.96 -4.37
C LEU A 18 13.95 -7.96 -3.12
N ASN A 19 13.54 -8.70 -2.08
CA ASN A 19 14.35 -8.92 -0.89
C ASN A 19 15.64 -9.68 -1.21
N ARG A 20 15.56 -10.72 -2.06
CA ARG A 20 16.75 -11.45 -2.53
C ARG A 20 17.65 -10.61 -3.45
N SER A 21 17.09 -9.61 -4.12
CA SER A 21 17.85 -8.71 -5.01
C SER A 21 18.34 -7.42 -4.34
N GLY A 22 18.00 -7.14 -3.08
CA GLY A 22 18.31 -5.87 -2.42
C GLY A 22 17.60 -4.65 -3.03
N ARG A 23 16.56 -4.86 -3.86
CA ARG A 23 15.87 -3.81 -4.65
C ARG A 23 14.56 -3.35 -4.03
N GLN A 24 14.48 -3.33 -2.69
CA GLN A 24 13.27 -2.90 -1.98
C GLN A 24 12.91 -1.43 -2.29
N ALA A 25 13.90 -0.58 -2.58
CA ALA A 25 13.67 0.81 -2.99
C ALA A 25 12.98 0.93 -4.37
N ASP A 26 13.38 0.13 -5.37
CA ASP A 26 12.71 0.10 -6.68
C ASP A 26 11.24 -0.34 -6.55
N ALA A 27 11.00 -1.35 -5.70
CA ALA A 27 9.66 -1.84 -5.42
C ALA A 27 8.76 -0.77 -4.80
N LEU A 28 9.30 -0.05 -3.82
CA LEU A 28 8.64 1.05 -3.14
C LEU A 28 8.24 2.14 -4.13
N ALA A 29 9.14 2.53 -5.04
CA ALA A 29 8.84 3.52 -6.08
C ALA A 29 7.68 3.08 -6.99
N VAL A 30 7.62 1.80 -7.38
CA VAL A 30 6.51 1.25 -8.17
C VAL A 30 5.20 1.29 -7.39
N TYR A 31 5.22 0.91 -6.12
CA TYR A 31 4.02 0.93 -5.28
C TYR A 31 3.50 2.34 -5.02
N LEU A 32 4.36 3.32 -4.75
CA LEU A 32 3.95 4.71 -4.56
C LEU A 32 3.31 5.30 -5.83
N ARG A 33 3.86 4.97 -7.01
CA ARG A 33 3.30 5.41 -8.29
C ARG A 33 1.92 4.81 -8.57
N LEU A 34 1.72 3.54 -8.21
CA LEU A 34 0.41 2.88 -8.33
C LEU A 34 -0.60 3.45 -7.33
N ALA A 35 -0.17 3.73 -6.09
CA ALA A 35 -1.01 4.36 -5.07
C ALA A 35 -1.50 5.73 -5.54
N ALA A 36 -0.59 6.56 -6.09
CA ALA A 36 -0.94 7.86 -6.65
C ALA A 36 -1.97 7.78 -7.80
N ARG A 37 -1.96 6.70 -8.62
CA ARG A 37 -3.03 6.51 -9.62
C ARG A 37 -4.35 6.13 -8.97
N LEU A 38 -4.33 5.15 -8.06
CA LEU A 38 -5.53 4.66 -7.39
C LEU A 38 -6.21 5.74 -6.53
N THR A 39 -5.48 6.76 -6.07
CA THR A 39 -6.10 7.90 -5.36
C THR A 39 -7.04 8.73 -6.22
N HIS A 40 -6.88 8.72 -7.54
CA HIS A 40 -7.80 9.38 -8.47
C HIS A 40 -9.01 8.52 -8.82
N GLU A 41 -8.92 7.21 -8.62
CA GLU A 41 -10.02 6.29 -8.85
C GLU A 41 -11.06 6.35 -7.72
N THR A 42 -12.27 5.91 -8.03
CA THR A 42 -13.39 5.82 -7.09
C THR A 42 -14.04 4.45 -7.19
N GLY A 43 -14.57 3.97 -6.07
CA GLY A 43 -15.20 2.66 -5.97
C GLY A 43 -14.54 1.81 -4.89
N ASN A 44 -15.33 0.88 -4.34
CA ASN A 44 -14.89 0.05 -3.21
C ASN A 44 -13.63 -0.77 -3.56
N HIS A 45 -13.60 -1.36 -4.76
CA HIS A 45 -12.46 -2.15 -5.21
C HIS A 45 -11.16 -1.34 -5.28
N ALA A 46 -11.23 -0.10 -5.82
CA ALA A 46 -10.06 0.78 -5.89
C ALA A 46 -9.54 1.14 -4.50
N TYR A 47 -10.44 1.35 -3.53
CA TYR A 47 -10.05 1.64 -2.14
C TYR A 47 -9.42 0.43 -1.44
N GLU A 48 -9.98 -0.77 -1.63
CA GLU A 48 -9.40 -2.02 -1.11
C GLU A 48 -8.01 -2.29 -1.72
N GLN A 49 -7.85 -2.02 -3.02
CA GLN A 49 -6.56 -2.13 -3.70
C GLN A 49 -5.54 -1.10 -3.17
N LEU A 50 -5.97 0.15 -2.96
CA LEU A 50 -5.13 1.19 -2.39
C LEU A 50 -4.67 0.81 -0.98
N VAL A 51 -5.57 0.40 -0.10
CA VAL A 51 -5.23 -0.03 1.27
C VAL A 51 -4.29 -1.23 1.27
N SER A 52 -4.55 -2.22 0.41
CA SER A 52 -3.65 -3.36 0.24
C SER A 52 -2.24 -2.92 -0.17
N LEU A 53 -2.14 -1.94 -1.07
CA LEU A 53 -0.87 -1.41 -1.54
C LEU A 53 -0.12 -0.63 -0.44
N LEU A 54 -0.83 0.16 0.36
CA LEU A 54 -0.27 0.89 1.50
C LEU A 54 0.33 -0.04 2.55
N LEU A 55 -0.30 -1.19 2.79
CA LEU A 55 0.25 -2.20 3.70
C LEU A 55 1.57 -2.80 3.19
N SER A 56 1.71 -2.99 1.87
CA SER A 56 3.00 -3.41 1.28
C SER A 56 4.06 -2.32 1.39
N VAL A 57 3.68 -1.07 1.14
CA VAL A 57 4.56 0.10 1.27
C VAL A 57 5.06 0.23 2.72
N ARG A 58 4.20 0.03 3.72
CA ARG A 58 4.58 0.02 5.14
C ARG A 58 5.67 -1.01 5.44
N ASP A 59 5.50 -2.23 4.94
CA ASP A 59 6.49 -3.30 5.16
C ASP A 59 7.82 -2.98 4.46
N CYS A 60 7.79 -2.42 3.24
CA CYS A 60 8.99 -1.94 2.56
C CYS A 60 9.73 -0.87 3.38
N HIS A 61 9.03 0.15 3.88
CA HIS A 61 9.61 1.18 4.73
C HIS A 61 10.19 0.61 6.04
N HIS A 62 9.50 -0.35 6.66
CA HIS A 62 10.00 -1.02 7.85
C HIS A 62 11.32 -1.78 7.57
N ARG A 63 11.42 -2.49 6.43
CA ARG A 63 12.66 -3.20 6.05
C ARG A 63 13.79 -2.28 5.64
N LEU A 64 13.46 -1.14 5.03
CA LEU A 64 14.42 -0.11 4.65
C LEU A 64 14.87 0.77 5.83
N GLY A 65 14.24 0.63 7.00
CA GLY A 65 14.54 1.46 8.18
C GLY A 65 14.00 2.89 8.07
N THR A 66 12.98 3.12 7.24
CA THR A 66 12.36 4.44 6.99
C THR A 66 10.87 4.49 7.38
N PRO A 67 10.47 4.08 8.61
CA PRO A 67 9.06 4.09 9.02
C PRO A 67 8.47 5.51 9.16
N ASP A 68 9.30 6.53 9.38
CA ASP A 68 8.84 7.92 9.53
C ASP A 68 8.36 8.50 8.19
N ASP A 69 9.06 8.20 7.09
CA ASP A 69 8.64 8.52 5.72
C ASP A 69 7.26 7.92 5.40
N PHE A 70 6.99 6.69 5.87
CA PHE A 70 5.69 6.07 5.71
C PHE A 70 4.59 6.82 6.46
N THR A 71 4.84 7.17 7.73
CA THR A 71 3.90 7.93 8.56
C THR A 71 3.57 9.28 7.95
N THR A 72 4.59 9.99 7.45
CA THR A 72 4.43 11.26 6.73
C THR A 72 3.55 11.07 5.50
N TYR A 73 3.90 10.11 4.64
CA TYR A 73 3.16 9.82 3.41
C TYR A 73 1.67 9.49 3.67
N VAL A 74 1.39 8.65 4.67
CA VAL A 74 0.03 8.27 5.01
C VAL A 74 -0.77 9.43 5.61
N THR A 75 -0.13 10.30 6.39
CA THR A 75 -0.75 11.51 6.94
C THR A 75 -1.16 12.47 5.83
N ASP A 76 -0.27 12.75 4.88
CA ASP A 76 -0.58 13.56 3.70
C ASP A 76 -1.70 12.94 2.86
N LEU A 77 -1.66 11.62 2.67
CA LEU A 77 -2.69 10.90 1.93
C LEU A 77 -4.07 11.02 2.60
N ARG A 78 -4.13 10.89 3.93
CA ARG A 78 -5.37 11.08 4.70
C ARG A 78 -5.90 12.50 4.57
N ALA A 79 -5.03 13.50 4.65
CA ALA A 79 -5.41 14.90 4.47
C ALA A 79 -5.99 15.16 3.06
N ALA A 80 -5.34 14.63 2.02
CA ALA A 80 -5.77 14.78 0.63
C ALA A 80 -7.08 14.06 0.32
N GLN A 81 -7.30 12.87 0.90
CA GLN A 81 -8.45 12.01 0.59
C GLN A 81 -9.57 12.05 1.65
N LYS A 82 -9.53 12.98 2.62
CA LYS A 82 -10.48 13.05 3.75
C LYS A 82 -11.97 13.03 3.38
N ARG A 83 -12.33 13.48 2.16
CA ARG A 83 -13.71 13.48 1.66
C ARG A 83 -14.19 12.08 1.27
N LYS A 84 -13.29 11.12 1.03
CA LYS A 84 -13.59 9.72 0.68
C LYS A 84 -13.81 8.90 1.95
N ARG A 85 -14.99 9.05 2.58
CA ARG A 85 -15.32 8.45 3.88
C ARG A 85 -15.08 6.93 3.95
N ASN A 86 -15.43 6.20 2.89
CA ASN A 86 -15.21 4.75 2.86
C ASN A 86 -13.71 4.38 2.84
N LEU A 87 -12.89 5.14 2.12
CA LEU A 87 -11.44 4.96 2.15
C LEU A 87 -10.88 5.25 3.54
N MET A 88 -11.32 6.33 4.20
CA MET A 88 -10.87 6.64 5.56
C MET A 88 -11.22 5.53 6.56
N ARG A 89 -12.42 4.94 6.44
CA ARG A 89 -12.85 3.79 7.24
C ARG A 89 -11.95 2.58 7.02
N LEU A 90 -11.71 2.21 5.76
CA LEU A 90 -10.81 1.08 5.43
C LEU A 90 -9.38 1.33 5.93
N MET A 91 -8.88 2.56 5.83
CA MET A 91 -7.54 2.88 6.36
C MET A 91 -7.49 2.73 7.89
N GLU A 92 -8.52 3.19 8.61
CA GLU A 92 -8.62 3.03 10.06
C GLU A 92 -8.70 1.55 10.49
N GLU A 93 -9.52 0.74 9.81
CA GLU A 93 -9.65 -0.71 10.07
C GLU A 93 -8.31 -1.46 9.97
N HIS A 94 -7.41 -0.98 9.11
CA HIS A 94 -6.10 -1.59 8.88
C HIS A 94 -4.95 -0.91 9.66
N GLY A 95 -5.25 0.07 10.52
CA GLY A 95 -4.25 0.81 11.30
C GLY A 95 -3.28 1.59 10.41
N LEU A 96 -3.78 2.10 9.29
CA LEU A 96 -3.12 3.09 8.45
C LEU A 96 -3.56 4.49 8.89
#